data_AF-A0A316QCU7-F1
#
_entry.id   AF-A0A316QCU7-F1
#
_cell.length_a   1.000
_cell.length_b   1.000
_cell.length_c   1.000
_cell.angle_alpha   90.00
_cell.angle_beta   90.00
_cell.angle_gamma   90.00
#
_symmetry.space_group_name_H-M   'P 1'
#
loop_
_entity.id
_entity.type
_entity.pdbx_description
1 polymer ?
#
loop_
_entity_poly.entity_id
_entity_poly.type
_entity_poly.pdbx_seq_one_letter_code
_entity_poly.pdbx_strand_id
1 'polypeptide(L)'
;MASNGKKGSGNAAPTQNEQKKQTAEKKNDAVQHETEQQPVPNISVRIDKLFDDDTKKLKAFASANVGPFAVHGIRVFENEKGMFVSMPSIPYKDGQGNTQYDEVFHPVSKEARDALVKNVIDEYNHALEQAQTNSQAPVQSGGSQTMTQM
;
A
#
# COMPACT_ATOMS: atom_id res chain seq x y z
N MET A 1 0.30 -79.70 11.66
CA MET A 1 1.56 -79.43 12.37
C MET A 1 1.89 -77.96 12.11
N ALA A 2 1.47 -77.02 12.96
CA ALA A 2 2.05 -76.63 14.25
C ALA A 2 3.34 -75.80 14.13
N SER A 3 3.36 -74.69 14.89
CA SER A 3 4.47 -73.80 15.25
C SER A 3 4.73 -72.59 14.32
N ASN A 4 4.34 -71.38 14.74
CA ASN A 4 5.05 -70.42 15.64
C ASN A 4 6.22 -69.73 14.92
N GLY A 5 6.45 -68.42 14.95
CA GLY A 5 5.93 -67.35 15.79
C GLY A 5 7.08 -66.38 16.15
N LYS A 6 6.72 -65.09 16.34
CA LYS A 6 7.35 -64.09 17.25
C LYS A 6 8.44 -63.12 16.72
N LYS A 7 7.97 -61.87 16.58
CA LYS A 7 8.51 -60.53 16.96
C LYS A 7 9.95 -60.39 17.51
N GLY A 8 10.58 -59.29 17.09
CA GLY A 8 11.52 -58.41 17.82
C GLY A 8 12.08 -57.32 16.87
N SER A 9 11.56 -56.10 16.85
CA SER A 9 11.95 -54.88 17.60
C SER A 9 13.44 -54.50 17.53
N GLY A 10 13.73 -53.30 17.00
CA GLY A 10 14.92 -52.54 17.41
C GLY A 10 15.75 -51.85 16.33
N ASN A 11 15.52 -50.54 16.22
CA ASN A 11 16.51 -49.45 16.08
C ASN A 11 17.25 -49.11 14.76
N ALA A 12 17.09 -47.81 14.46
CA ALA A 12 18.11 -46.81 14.17
C ALA A 12 18.79 -46.81 12.79
N ALA A 13 18.49 -45.70 12.08
CA ALA A 13 19.11 -45.08 10.93
C ALA A 13 20.53 -45.54 10.50
N PRO A 14 20.76 -45.76 9.20
CA PRO A 14 22.09 -45.64 8.62
C PRO A 14 22.38 -44.18 8.27
N THR A 15 23.44 -43.63 8.86
CA THR A 15 24.18 -42.49 8.29
C THR A 15 25.46 -43.06 7.70
N GLN A 16 25.71 -42.84 6.41
CA GLN A 16 27.06 -42.65 5.83
C GLN A 16 26.92 -42.56 4.32
N ASN A 17 27.13 -41.35 3.78
CA ASN A 17 27.63 -41.20 2.42
C ASN A 17 28.87 -40.31 2.51
N GLU A 18 30.00 -40.94 2.20
CA GLU A 18 31.33 -40.38 2.35
C GLU A 18 31.75 -39.73 1.02
N GLN A 19 31.97 -38.42 1.11
CA GLN A 19 33.09 -37.68 0.53
C GLN A 19 33.42 -37.83 -0.97
N LYS A 20 33.34 -36.69 -1.67
CA LYS A 20 34.61 -36.09 -2.12
C LYS A 20 34.57 -34.56 -2.05
N LYS A 21 35.42 -34.07 -1.15
CA LYS A 21 35.78 -32.70 -0.84
C LYS A 21 36.95 -32.26 -1.73
N GLN A 22 36.90 -31.03 -2.21
CA GLN A 22 38.02 -30.09 -2.51
C GLN A 22 37.30 -28.77 -2.87
N THR A 23 37.06 -27.83 -1.96
CA THR A 23 37.98 -26.94 -1.21
C THR A 23 38.84 -26.05 -2.10
N ALA A 24 38.43 -24.78 -2.22
CA ALA A 24 39.17 -23.56 -1.84
C ALA A 24 38.36 -22.36 -2.37
N GLU A 25 37.59 -21.67 -1.52
CA GLU A 25 37.97 -20.36 -0.98
C GLU A 25 38.31 -19.32 -2.06
N LYS A 26 37.38 -18.39 -2.31
CA LYS A 26 37.58 -16.98 -1.94
C LYS A 26 36.33 -16.12 -2.17
N LYS A 27 36.04 -15.33 -1.13
CA LYS A 27 35.32 -14.05 -1.09
C LYS A 27 33.82 -14.14 -1.39
N ASN A 28 32.92 -13.98 -0.40
CA ASN A 28 32.71 -12.75 0.39
C ASN A 28 32.88 -11.49 -0.46
N ASP A 29 32.00 -11.33 -1.44
CA ASP A 29 31.42 -10.02 -1.72
C ASP A 29 30.01 -10.02 -1.14
N ALA A 30 29.94 -9.65 0.14
CA ALA A 30 28.79 -8.91 0.60
C ALA A 30 28.67 -7.73 -0.35
N VAL A 31 27.69 -7.76 -1.26
CA VAL A 31 27.28 -6.55 -1.95
C VAL A 31 26.60 -5.71 -0.88
N GLN A 32 27.44 -4.97 -0.17
CA GLN A 32 27.09 -3.74 0.48
C GLN A 32 26.56 -2.86 -0.64
N HIS A 33 25.24 -2.89 -0.84
CA HIS A 33 24.60 -1.68 -1.32
C HIS A 33 24.79 -0.71 -0.16
N GLU A 34 25.89 0.04 -0.21
CA GLU A 34 25.98 1.32 0.46
C GLU A 34 24.62 1.99 0.28
N THR A 35 24.00 2.31 1.41
CA THR A 35 22.91 3.24 1.52
C THR A 35 23.42 4.61 1.07
N GLU A 36 23.75 4.74 -0.21
CA GLU A 36 23.56 5.99 -0.91
C GLU A 36 22.08 6.29 -0.74
N GLN A 37 21.82 7.26 0.14
CA GLN A 37 20.52 7.86 0.34
C GLN A 37 20.07 8.36 -1.04
N GLN A 38 19.44 7.50 -1.84
CA GLN A 38 18.75 7.93 -3.02
C GLN A 38 17.78 9.00 -2.52
N PRO A 39 17.87 10.24 -3.03
CA PRO A 39 17.05 11.32 -2.51
C PRO A 39 15.61 10.86 -2.60
N VAL A 40 14.96 10.72 -1.44
CA VAL A 40 13.55 10.38 -1.37
C VAL A 40 12.83 11.32 -2.34
N PRO A 41 12.05 10.79 -3.30
CA PRO A 41 11.40 11.65 -4.27
C PRO A 41 10.56 12.66 -3.49
N ASN A 42 10.69 13.95 -3.83
CA ASN A 42 9.85 14.97 -3.23
C ASN A 42 8.41 14.70 -3.68
N ILE A 43 7.59 14.20 -2.76
CA ILE A 43 6.21 13.81 -3.03
C ILE A 43 5.31 14.75 -2.24
N SER A 44 4.48 15.52 -2.94
CA SER A 44 3.37 16.27 -2.34
C SER A 44 2.06 15.68 -2.81
N VAL A 45 1.14 15.38 -1.90
CA VAL A 45 -0.16 14.81 -2.24
C VAL A 45 -1.25 15.82 -1.98
N ARG A 46 -2.33 15.73 -2.75
CA ARG A 46 -3.58 16.45 -2.52
C ARG A 46 -4.74 15.49 -2.66
N ILE A 47 -5.72 15.61 -1.76
CA ILE A 47 -7.01 14.92 -1.91
C ILE A 47 -7.92 15.76 -2.79
N ASP A 48 -8.36 15.17 -3.90
CA ASP A 48 -9.28 15.81 -4.85
C ASP A 48 -10.73 15.65 -4.39
N LYS A 49 -11.07 14.48 -3.82
CA LYS A 49 -12.41 14.18 -3.34
C LYS A 49 -12.39 13.14 -2.22
N LEU A 50 -13.15 13.42 -1.17
CA LEU A 50 -13.45 12.47 -0.09
C LEU A 50 -14.81 11.81 -0.30
N PHE A 51 -14.93 10.56 0.16
CA PHE A 51 -16.17 9.79 0.19
C PHE A 51 -16.42 9.29 1.60
N ASP A 52 -17.54 9.71 2.18
CA ASP A 52 -17.97 9.40 3.55
C ASP A 52 -19.02 8.26 3.58
N ASP A 53 -18.87 7.28 2.69
CA ASP A 53 -19.85 6.20 2.54
C ASP A 53 -19.25 4.90 3.08
N ASP A 54 -19.65 4.48 4.29
CA ASP A 54 -19.18 3.25 4.94
C ASP A 54 -19.45 1.99 4.12
N THR A 55 -20.46 2.01 3.26
CA THR A 55 -20.82 0.89 2.37
C THR A 55 -19.80 0.71 1.25
N LYS A 56 -19.08 1.77 0.88
CA LYS A 56 -18.14 1.76 -0.26
C LYS A 56 -16.72 1.59 0.23
N LYS A 57 -15.98 0.76 -0.51
CA LYS A 57 -14.54 0.58 -0.29
C LYS A 57 -13.74 1.80 -0.72
N LEU A 58 -14.20 2.56 -1.72
CA LEU A 58 -13.50 3.75 -2.20
C LEU A 58 -13.73 4.91 -1.22
N LYS A 59 -12.65 5.45 -0.67
CA LYS A 59 -12.64 6.51 0.34
C LYS A 59 -12.20 7.86 -0.20
N ALA A 60 -11.30 7.89 -1.17
CA ALA A 60 -10.87 9.15 -1.79
C ALA A 60 -10.32 9.00 -3.20
N PHE A 61 -10.39 10.09 -3.95
CA PHE A 61 -9.52 10.36 -5.10
C PHE A 61 -8.41 11.34 -4.68
N ALA A 62 -7.19 11.04 -5.09
CA ALA A 62 -6.00 11.82 -4.80
C ALA A 62 -5.17 12.05 -6.07
N SER A 63 -4.37 13.11 -5.99
CA SER A 63 -3.36 13.47 -6.96
C SER A 63 -2.04 13.66 -6.23
N ALA A 64 -0.94 13.17 -6.80
CA ALA A 64 0.39 13.32 -6.23
C ALA A 64 1.30 14.04 -7.23
N ASN A 65 2.11 14.97 -6.73
CA ASN A 65 3.24 15.51 -7.47
C ASN A 65 4.49 14.78 -7.03
N VAL A 66 5.24 14.23 -7.98
CA VAL A 66 6.52 13.56 -7.78
C VAL A 66 7.58 14.40 -8.48
N GLY A 67 8.28 15.24 -7.72
CA GLY A 67 9.16 16.26 -8.28
C GLY A 67 8.41 17.18 -9.27
N PRO A 68 8.84 17.30 -10.54
CA PRO A 68 8.19 18.15 -11.54
C PRO A 68 7.00 17.49 -12.26
N PHE A 69 6.58 16.29 -11.86
CA PHE A 69 5.53 15.52 -12.53
C PHE A 69 4.28 15.41 -11.67
N ALA A 70 3.09 15.57 -12.28
CA ALA A 70 1.81 15.35 -11.62
C ALA A 70 1.20 14.01 -12.05
N VAL A 71 0.67 13.29 -11.07
CA VAL A 71 0.01 12.00 -11.24
C VAL A 71 -1.41 12.11 -10.67
N HIS A 72 -2.39 11.99 -11.56
CA HIS A 72 -3.81 12.04 -11.21
C HIS A 72 -4.42 10.65 -11.18
N GLY A 73 -5.53 10.50 -10.44
CA GLY A 73 -6.32 9.27 -10.44
C GLY A 73 -5.80 8.21 -9.47
N ILE A 74 -5.03 8.63 -8.46
CA ILE A 74 -4.69 7.77 -7.33
C ILE A 74 -5.96 7.58 -6.50
N ARG A 75 -6.24 6.34 -6.08
CA ARG A 75 -7.46 5.98 -5.36
C ARG A 75 -7.11 5.42 -3.99
N VAL A 76 -7.77 5.93 -2.96
CA VAL A 76 -7.67 5.39 -1.59
C VAL A 76 -8.86 4.50 -1.32
N PHE A 77 -8.58 3.27 -0.93
CA PHE A 77 -9.58 2.28 -0.56
C PHE A 77 -9.39 1.83 0.87
N GLU A 78 -10.48 1.36 1.49
CA GLU A 78 -10.48 0.76 2.82
C GLU A 78 -11.12 -0.62 2.77
N ASN A 79 -10.51 -1.57 3.47
CA ASN A 79 -11.03 -2.91 3.69
C ASN A 79 -10.79 -3.35 5.14
N GLU A 80 -11.20 -4.56 5.50
CA GLU A 80 -11.05 -5.10 6.86
C GLU A 80 -9.58 -5.21 7.34
N LYS A 81 -8.61 -5.21 6.41
CA LYS A 81 -7.16 -5.24 6.71
C LYS A 81 -6.55 -3.84 6.80
N GLY A 82 -7.34 -2.79 6.57
CA GLY A 82 -6.93 -1.40 6.62
C GLY A 82 -7.00 -0.70 5.25
N MET A 83 -6.46 0.52 5.24
CA MET A 83 -6.44 1.36 4.03
C MET A 83 -5.32 0.95 3.07
N PHE A 84 -5.61 1.02 1.77
CA PHE A 84 -4.66 0.76 0.70
C PHE A 84 -4.87 1.72 -0.47
N VAL A 85 -3.79 1.95 -1.22
CA VAL A 85 -3.80 2.86 -2.37
C VAL A 85 -3.71 2.06 -3.66
N SER A 86 -4.59 2.36 -4.61
CA SER A 86 -4.57 1.85 -5.97
C SER A 86 -4.03 2.93 -6.91
N MET A 87 -3.08 2.55 -7.76
CA MET A 87 -2.47 3.46 -8.71
C MET A 87 -3.41 3.77 -9.89
N PRO A 88 -3.14 4.84 -10.65
CA PRO A 88 -3.94 5.20 -11.82
C PRO A 88 -3.91 4.09 -12.87
N SER A 89 -5.08 3.73 -13.39
CA SER A 89 -5.23 2.70 -14.41
C SER A 89 -6.17 3.12 -15.52
N ILE A 90 -5.87 2.65 -16.74
CA ILE A 90 -6.69 2.87 -17.93
C ILE A 90 -7.31 1.55 -18.37
N PRO A 91 -8.62 1.53 -18.70
CA PRO A 91 -9.25 0.34 -19.26
C PRO A 91 -8.83 0.14 -20.72
N TYR A 92 -8.65 -1.10 -21.13
CA TYR A 92 -8.51 -1.50 -22.52
C TYR A 92 -9.32 -2.77 -22.80
N LYS A 93 -9.58 -3.05 -24.08
CA LYS A 93 -10.25 -4.28 -24.52
C LYS A 93 -9.21 -5.27 -25.04
N ASP A 94 -9.23 -6.48 -24.50
CA ASP A 94 -8.39 -7.56 -25.04
C ASP A 94 -8.95 -8.08 -26.38
N GLY A 95 -8.21 -9.00 -27.02
CA GLY A 95 -8.63 -9.63 -28.27
C GLY A 95 -9.91 -10.48 -28.16
N GLN A 96 -10.41 -10.74 -26.95
CA GLN A 96 -11.63 -11.47 -26.65
C GLN A 96 -12.81 -10.55 -26.26
N GLY A 97 -12.59 -9.23 -26.20
CA GLY A 97 -13.59 -8.22 -25.84
C GLY A 97 -13.75 -7.96 -24.33
N ASN A 98 -12.93 -8.58 -23.47
CA ASN A 98 -12.97 -8.33 -22.03
C ASN A 98 -12.31 -7.00 -21.69
N THR A 99 -12.85 -6.30 -20.69
CA THR A 99 -12.22 -5.07 -20.17
C THR A 99 -11.11 -5.44 -19.20
N GLN A 100 -9.88 -5.13 -19.57
CA GLN A 100 -8.70 -5.23 -18.74
C GLN A 100 -8.26 -3.84 -18.31
N TYR A 101 -7.44 -3.74 -17.26
CA TYR A 101 -6.95 -2.48 -16.72
C TYR A 101 -5.44 -2.55 -16.59
N ASP A 102 -4.74 -1.62 -17.23
CA ASP A 102 -3.30 -1.46 -17.07
C ASP A 102 -3.00 -0.25 -16.18
N GLU A 103 -2.05 -0.41 -15.26
CA GLU A 103 -1.54 0.70 -14.46
C GLU A 103 -0.64 1.59 -15.32
N VAL A 104 -1.03 2.86 -15.48
CA VAL A 104 -0.25 3.84 -16.26
C VAL A 104 0.93 4.36 -15.46
N PHE A 105 0.81 4.36 -14.15
CA PHE A 105 1.85 4.80 -13.24
C PHE A 105 2.02 3.77 -12.13
N HIS A 106 3.24 3.32 -11.91
CA HIS A 106 3.57 2.45 -10.79
C HIS A 106 5.00 2.71 -10.30
N PRO A 107 5.23 2.79 -8.98
CA PRO A 107 6.58 2.84 -8.43
C PRO A 107 7.30 1.51 -8.68
N VAL A 108 8.54 1.58 -9.18
CA VAL A 108 9.35 0.40 -9.53
C VAL A 108 9.98 -0.23 -8.28
N SER A 109 10.44 0.60 -7.34
CA SER A 109 11.06 0.17 -6.09
C SER A 109 10.07 0.13 -4.93
N LYS A 110 10.33 -0.73 -3.94
CA LYS A 110 9.51 -0.81 -2.72
C LYS A 110 9.53 0.49 -1.92
N GLU A 111 10.68 1.14 -1.81
CA GLU A 111 10.89 2.37 -1.05
C GLU A 111 10.03 3.51 -1.61
N ALA A 112 10.06 3.72 -2.93
CA ALA A 112 9.19 4.69 -3.59
C ALA A 112 7.71 4.38 -3.42
N ARG A 113 7.33 3.09 -3.44
CA ARG A 113 5.94 2.68 -3.20
C ARG A 113 5.50 3.02 -1.79
N ASP A 114 6.30 2.64 -0.80
CA ASP A 114 5.99 2.90 0.61
C ASP A 114 5.92 4.41 0.88
N ALA A 115 6.85 5.19 0.33
CA ALA A 115 6.85 6.65 0.45
C ALA A 115 5.58 7.27 -0.16
N LEU A 116 5.19 6.85 -1.37
CA LEU A 116 3.97 7.37 -2.00
C LEU A 116 2.71 6.98 -1.22
N VAL A 117 2.58 5.70 -0.88
CA VAL A 117 1.42 5.19 -0.12
C VAL A 117 1.29 5.93 1.20
N LYS A 118 2.40 6.07 1.95
CA LYS A 118 2.42 6.81 3.22
C LYS A 118 1.92 8.25 3.04
N ASN A 119 2.50 9.01 2.11
CA ASN A 119 2.08 10.40 1.89
C ASN A 119 0.61 10.52 1.49
N VAL A 120 0.09 9.58 0.70
CA VAL A 120 -1.32 9.60 0.29
C VAL A 120 -2.26 9.30 1.46
N ILE A 121 -1.94 8.32 2.29
CA ILE A 121 -2.75 7.98 3.46
C ILE A 121 -2.68 9.09 4.52
N ASP A 122 -1.50 9.66 4.75
CA ASP A 122 -1.33 10.78 5.67
C ASP A 122 -2.20 11.98 5.23
N GLU A 123 -2.11 12.40 3.97
CA GLU A 123 -2.91 13.50 3.43
C GLU A 123 -4.42 13.21 3.47
N TYR A 124 -4.82 11.95 3.27
CA TYR A 124 -6.22 11.51 3.43
C TYR A 124 -6.72 11.72 4.86
N ASN A 125 -5.96 11.28 5.86
CA ASN A 125 -6.30 11.46 7.27
C ASN A 125 -6.40 12.95 7.64
N HIS A 126 -5.42 13.75 7.20
CA HIS A 126 -5.45 15.19 7.38
C HIS A 126 -6.71 15.81 6.76
N ALA A 127 -7.07 15.43 5.52
CA ALA A 127 -8.26 15.94 4.86
C ALA A 127 -9.56 15.54 5.58
N LEU A 128 -9.63 14.33 6.16
CA LEU A 128 -10.77 13.89 6.98
C LEU A 128 -10.92 14.76 8.24
N GLU A 129 -9.83 15.01 8.97
CA GLU A 129 -9.86 15.86 10.17
C GLU A 129 -10.31 17.29 9.84
N GLN A 130 -9.86 17.84 8.71
CA GLN A 130 -10.28 19.17 8.26
C GLN A 130 -11.77 19.20 7.84
N ALA A 131 -12.27 18.14 7.19
CA ALA A 131 -13.68 18.05 6.82
C ALA A 131 -14.61 17.99 8.05
N GLN A 132 -14.17 17.31 9.11
CA GLN A 132 -14.92 17.20 10.37
C GLN A 132 -14.94 18.53 11.13
N THR A 133 -13.81 19.23 11.20
CA THR A 133 -13.71 20.53 11.91
C THR A 133 -14.47 21.65 11.19
N ASN A 134 -14.47 21.68 9.86
CA ASN A 134 -15.18 22.71 9.10
C ASN A 134 -16.71 22.52 9.10
N SER A 135 -17.21 21.36 9.52
CA SER A 135 -18.65 21.11 9.75
C SER A 135 -19.15 21.65 11.10
N GLN A 136 -18.27 22.22 11.92
CA GLN A 136 -18.60 22.92 13.17
C GLN A 136 -18.25 24.42 13.06
N ALA A 137 -18.87 25.15 12.14
CA ALA A 137 -18.90 26.61 12.21
C ALA A 137 -20.08 27.07 13.10
N PRO A 138 -19.92 28.07 13.98
CA PRO A 138 -20.97 28.51 14.89
C PRO A 138 -22.10 29.18 14.12
N VAL A 139 -23.33 28.77 14.40
CA VAL A 139 -24.54 29.53 14.04
C VAL A 139 -24.42 30.94 14.65
N GLN A 140 -24.05 31.93 13.84
CA GLN A 140 -24.20 33.32 14.24
C GLN A 140 -25.68 33.65 14.25
N SER A 141 -26.27 33.52 15.45
CA SER A 141 -27.52 34.14 15.85
C SER A 141 -27.41 35.66 15.65
N GLY A 142 -27.74 36.11 14.45
CA GLY A 142 -27.96 37.52 14.13
C GLY A 142 -29.31 37.93 14.70
N GLY A 143 -29.27 38.46 15.92
CA GLY A 143 -30.42 38.93 16.66
C GLY A 143 -31.24 39.98 15.91
N SER A 144 -32.55 39.85 16.09
CA SER A 144 -33.57 40.85 15.82
C SER A 144 -33.15 42.25 16.28
N GLN A 145 -33.20 43.23 15.39
CA GLN A 145 -33.37 44.62 15.79
C GLN A 145 -34.24 45.36 14.77
N THR A 146 -35.53 45.42 15.10
CA THR A 146 -36.47 46.42 14.63
C THR A 146 -35.97 47.80 15.09
N MET A 147 -35.78 48.77 14.18
CA MET A 147 -35.78 50.17 14.57
C MET A 147 -36.63 51.01 13.60
N THR A 148 -37.70 51.51 14.20
CA THR A 148 -38.69 52.49 13.77
C THR A 148 -38.09 53.89 13.51
N GLN A 149 -38.93 54.76 12.92
CA GLN A 149 -38.78 56.22 12.70
C GLN A 149 -38.03 56.62 11.41
N MET A 150 -38.47 57.58 10.59
CA MET A 150 -39.41 58.69 10.76
C MET A 150 -39.86 59.17 9.37
#